data_AF-A0AAW7WII6-F1
#
_entry.id   AF-A0AAW7WII6-F1
#
_cell.length_a   1.000
_cell.length_b   1.000
_cell.length_c   1.000
_cell.angle_alpha   90.00
_cell.angle_beta   90.00
_cell.angle_gamma   90.00
#
_symmetry.space_group_name_H-M   'P 1'
#
loop_
_entity.id
_entity.type
_entity.pdbx_description
1 polymer ?
#
loop_
_entity_poly.entity_id
_entity_poly.type
_entity_poly.pdbx_seq_one_letter_code
_entity_poly.pdbx_strand_id
1 'polypeptide(L)'
;MDSPVWVPESEAAKLLAIKNSTIRTMRRDGRLTPGDHYIFATGTAGGPVVYRIDAIRKTLAERTIAAVKGKDSRRKDELERRLELIETYSEEDHLKKEEE
;
A
#
# COMPACT_ATOMS: atom_id res chain seq x y z
N MET A 1 -17.61 25.47 -1.33
CA MET A 1 -17.24 24.04 -1.33
C MET A 1 -16.90 23.69 -2.76
N ASP A 2 -15.64 23.37 -3.05
CA ASP A 2 -15.25 22.98 -4.40
C ASP A 2 -15.84 21.62 -4.73
N SER A 3 -16.64 21.59 -5.79
CA SER A 3 -17.13 20.33 -6.33
C SER A 3 -15.94 19.48 -6.76
N PRO A 4 -15.95 18.18 -6.45
CA PRO A 4 -14.85 17.29 -6.79
C PRO A 4 -14.65 17.28 -8.31
N VAL A 5 -13.42 17.57 -8.75
CA VAL A 5 -13.07 17.61 -10.17
C VAL A 5 -12.98 16.18 -10.71
N TRP A 6 -13.92 15.85 -11.60
CA TRP A 6 -13.96 14.59 -12.32
C TRP A 6 -13.31 14.78 -13.69
N VAL A 7 -12.27 14.00 -13.99
CA VAL A 7 -11.49 14.14 -15.22
C VAL A 7 -11.56 12.87 -16.10
N PRO A 8 -11.51 13.00 -17.44
CA PRO A 8 -11.46 11.85 -18.35
C PRO A 8 -10.21 10.97 -18.18
N GLU A 9 -10.26 9.73 -18.65
CA GLU A 9 -9.16 8.75 -18.52
C GLU A 9 -7.78 9.30 -18.94
N SER A 10 -7.69 9.94 -20.10
CA SER A 10 -6.41 10.47 -20.63
C SER A 10 -5.80 11.52 -19.72
N GLU A 11 -6.62 12.40 -19.16
CA GLU A 11 -6.18 13.43 -18.23
C GLU A 11 -5.87 12.83 -16.85
N ALA A 12 -6.69 11.89 -16.37
CA ALA A 12 -6.44 11.17 -15.13
C ALA A 12 -5.08 10.46 -15.16
N ALA A 13 -4.78 9.75 -16.25
CA ALA A 13 -3.53 9.06 -16.45
C ALA A 13 -2.33 10.01 -16.43
N LYS A 14 -2.44 11.19 -17.06
CA LYS A 14 -1.42 12.24 -17.00
C LYS A 14 -1.22 12.78 -15.58
N LEU A 15 -2.30 13.13 -14.88
CA LEU A 15 -2.23 13.68 -13.52
C LEU A 15 -1.71 12.68 -12.49
N LEU A 16 -1.92 11.39 -12.72
CA LEU A 16 -1.39 10.30 -11.90
C LEU A 16 -0.01 9.82 -12.37
N ALA A 17 0.52 10.35 -13.48
CA ALA A 17 1.77 9.91 -14.11
C ALA A 17 1.82 8.39 -14.39
N ILE A 18 0.71 7.83 -14.88
CA ILE A 18 0.58 6.40 -15.24
C ILE A 18 0.08 6.24 -16.67
N LYS A 19 0.14 5.01 -17.20
CA LYS A 19 -0.47 4.69 -18.51
C LYS A 19 -1.99 4.57 -18.38
N ASN A 20 -2.71 4.87 -19.46
CA ASN A 20 -4.15 4.63 -19.56
C ASN A 20 -4.52 3.14 -19.32
N SER A 21 -3.67 2.22 -19.77
CA SER A 21 -3.87 0.79 -19.49
C SER A 21 -3.77 0.48 -17.99
N THR A 22 -2.90 1.16 -17.26
CA THR A 22 -2.72 0.98 -15.81
C THR A 22 -3.98 1.36 -15.05
N ILE A 23 -4.56 2.54 -15.33
CA ILE A 23 -5.77 2.98 -14.61
C ILE A 23 -6.98 2.09 -14.93
N ARG A 24 -7.11 1.58 -16.17
CA ARG A 24 -8.12 0.57 -16.52
C ARG A 24 -7.93 -0.74 -15.78
N THR A 25 -6.69 -1.21 -15.66
CA THR A 25 -6.39 -2.44 -14.91
C THR A 25 -6.65 -2.25 -13.43
N MET A 26 -6.26 -1.12 -12.83
CA MET A 26 -6.61 -0.81 -11.44
C MET A 26 -8.13 -0.81 -11.20
N ARG A 27 -8.92 -0.31 -12.15
CA ARG A 27 -10.38 -0.41 -12.11
C ARG A 27 -10.86 -1.85 -12.18
N ARG A 28 -10.37 -2.63 -13.14
CA ARG A 28 -10.74 -4.04 -13.34
C ARG A 28 -10.42 -4.91 -12.12
N ASP A 29 -9.27 -4.66 -11.50
CA ASP A 29 -8.75 -5.43 -10.36
C ASP A 29 -9.39 -4.99 -9.02
N GLY A 30 -10.40 -4.10 -9.05
CA GLY A 30 -11.06 -3.61 -7.83
C GLY A 30 -10.20 -2.70 -6.96
N ARG A 31 -9.04 -2.26 -7.44
CA ARG A 31 -8.18 -1.33 -6.70
C ARG A 31 -8.80 0.06 -6.61
N LEU A 32 -9.69 0.42 -7.54
CA LEU A 32 -10.46 1.64 -7.53
C LEU A 32 -11.93 1.30 -7.24
N THR A 33 -12.50 1.94 -6.23
CA THR A 33 -13.93 1.83 -5.86
C THR A 33 -14.81 2.70 -6.78
N PRO A 34 -15.86 2.14 -7.40
CA PRO A 34 -16.86 2.92 -8.13
C PRO A 34 -17.59 3.91 -7.20
N GLY A 35 -17.97 5.08 -7.70
CA GLY A 35 -18.60 6.15 -6.91
C GLY A 35 -17.59 7.05 -6.18
N ASP A 36 -16.52 6.46 -5.63
CA ASP A 36 -15.49 7.22 -4.90
C ASP A 36 -14.35 7.68 -5.82
N HIS A 37 -13.79 6.72 -6.58
CA HIS A 37 -12.61 6.94 -7.40
C HIS A 37 -12.95 7.19 -8.86
N TYR A 38 -14.04 6.59 -9.35
CA TYR A 38 -14.48 6.70 -10.73
C TYR A 38 -16.00 6.56 -10.84
N ILE A 39 -16.58 7.16 -11.88
CA ILE A 39 -17.98 7.00 -12.26
C ILE A 39 -18.10 6.83 -13.78
N PHE A 40 -19.18 6.20 -14.24
CA PHE A 40 -19.54 6.19 -15.65
C PHE A 40 -20.17 7.53 -16.02
N ALA A 41 -19.59 8.26 -16.97
CA ALA A 41 -20.05 9.57 -17.38
C ALA A 41 -21.49 9.55 -17.93
N THR A 42 -21.89 8.43 -18.54
CA THR A 42 -23.22 8.21 -19.10
C THR A 42 -24.21 7.55 -18.13
N GLY A 43 -23.77 7.22 -16.90
CA GLY A 43 -24.57 6.45 -15.93
C GLY A 43 -24.77 4.97 -16.28
N THR A 44 -24.32 4.53 -17.46
CA THR A 44 -24.44 3.14 -17.93
C THR A 44 -23.13 2.37 -17.78
N ALA A 45 -23.23 1.12 -17.33
CA ALA A 45 -22.09 0.22 -17.28
C ALA A 45 -21.50 0.01 -18.69
N GLY A 46 -20.20 0.23 -18.84
CA GLY A 46 -19.48 0.12 -20.12
C GLY A 46 -19.31 1.43 -20.90
N GLY A 47 -19.93 2.53 -20.43
CA GLY A 47 -19.71 3.86 -21.00
C GLY A 47 -18.34 4.47 -20.64
N PRO A 48 -18.06 5.68 -21.17
CA PRO A 48 -16.86 6.45 -20.79
C PRO A 48 -16.76 6.65 -19.29
N VAL A 49 -15.55 6.60 -18.75
CA VAL A 49 -15.28 6.70 -17.31
C VAL A 49 -14.53 7.98 -17.00
N VAL A 50 -14.95 8.67 -15.95
CA VAL A 50 -14.24 9.81 -15.36
C VAL A 50 -13.77 9.46 -13.95
N TYR A 51 -12.69 10.12 -13.52
CA TYR A 51 -11.96 9.79 -12.31
C TYR A 51 -11.81 10.98 -11.38
N ARG A 52 -11.83 10.71 -10.08
CA ARG A 52 -11.55 11.69 -9.02
C ARG A 52 -10.12 11.49 -8.52
N ILE A 53 -9.22 12.37 -8.93
CA ILE A 53 -7.77 12.19 -8.74
C ILE A 53 -7.36 12.26 -7.27
N ASP A 54 -7.94 13.18 -6.51
CA ASP A 54 -7.58 13.35 -5.10
C ASP A 54 -7.94 12.14 -4.26
N ALA A 55 -9.11 11.53 -4.51
CA ALA A 55 -9.52 10.29 -3.86
C ALA A 55 -8.56 9.14 -4.21
N ILE A 56 -8.17 9.02 -5.49
CA ILE A 56 -7.21 7.99 -5.92
C ILE A 56 -5.86 8.18 -5.22
N ARG A 57 -5.33 9.40 -5.20
CA ARG A 57 -4.05 9.71 -4.53
C ARG A 57 -4.09 9.38 -3.05
N LYS A 58 -5.17 9.77 -2.36
CA LYS A 58 -5.37 9.48 -0.93
C LYS A 58 -5.34 7.97 -0.66
N THR A 59 -6.15 7.19 -1.37
CA THR A 59 -6.23 5.74 -1.18
C THR A 59 -4.90 5.05 -1.52
N LEU A 60 -4.19 5.50 -2.55
CA LEU A 60 -2.87 4.97 -2.90
C LEU A 60 -1.81 5.28 -1.83
N ALA A 61 -1.84 6.47 -1.26
CA ALA A 61 -0.97 6.86 -0.15
C ALA A 61 -1.25 6.00 1.09
N GLU A 62 -2.52 5.86 1.48
CA GLU A 62 -2.93 5.03 2.62
C GLU A 62 -2.49 3.56 2.47
N ARG A 63 -2.67 2.98 1.28
CA ARG A 63 -2.21 1.62 0.98
C ARG A 63 -0.69 1.49 1.05
N THR A 64 0.04 2.47 0.53
CA THR A 64 1.51 2.49 0.60
C THR A 64 1.98 2.53 2.05
N ILE A 65 1.38 3.40 2.87
CA ILE A 65 1.68 3.52 4.30
C ILE A 65 1.39 2.19 5.02
N ALA A 66 0.23 1.57 4.78
CA ALA A 66 -0.13 0.29 5.37
C ALA A 66 0.85 -0.83 4.97
N ALA A 67 1.24 -0.87 3.69
CA ALA A 67 2.20 -1.86 3.20
C ALA A 67 3.60 -1.69 3.81
N VAL A 68 4.06 -0.45 4.00
CA VAL A 68 5.33 -0.16 4.67
C VAL A 68 5.28 -0.58 6.14
N LYS A 69 4.23 -0.16 6.88
CA LYS A 69 4.04 -0.55 8.29
C LYS A 69 4.01 -2.06 8.49
N GLY A 70 3.33 -2.79 7.60
CA GLY A 70 3.29 -4.25 7.65
C GLY A 70 4.62 -4.93 7.30
N LYS A 71 5.48 -4.30 6.50
CA LYS A 71 6.86 -4.79 6.28
C LYS A 71 7.72 -4.57 7.52
N ASP A 72 7.60 -3.41 8.16
CA ASP A 72 8.39 -3.08 9.35
C ASP A 72 8.03 -3.99 10.54
N SER A 73 6.74 -4.32 10.72
CA SER A 73 6.32 -5.28 11.76
C SER A 73 6.93 -6.66 11.50
N ARG A 74 6.84 -7.17 10.27
CA ARG A 74 7.43 -8.47 9.91
C ARG A 74 8.94 -8.54 10.16
N ARG A 75 9.67 -7.45 9.89
CA ARG A 75 11.11 -7.40 10.19
C ARG A 75 11.39 -7.45 11.69
N LYS A 76 10.56 -6.81 12.51
CA LYS A 76 10.70 -6.87 13.98
C LYS A 76 10.43 -8.28 14.51
N ASP A 77 9.34 -8.89 14.06
CA ASP A 77 8.98 -10.26 14.45
C ASP A 77 10.08 -11.27 14.05
N GLU A 78 10.69 -11.08 12.87
CA GLU A 78 11.80 -11.91 12.41
C GLU A 78 13.07 -11.70 13.24
N LEU A 79 13.39 -10.45 13.62
CA LEU A 79 14.52 -10.16 14.51
C LEU A 79 14.31 -10.74 15.90
N GLU A 80 13.12 -10.63 16.47
CA GLU A 80 12.79 -11.18 17.78
C GLU A 80 12.94 -12.71 17.79
N ARG A 81 12.36 -13.41 16.79
CA ARG A 81 12.56 -14.86 16.62
C ARG A 81 14.02 -15.25 16.46
N ARG A 82 14.81 -14.45 15.75
CA ARG A 82 16.25 -14.70 15.59
C ARG A 82 17.01 -14.51 16.90
N LEU A 83 16.64 -13.54 17.72
CA LEU A 83 17.24 -13.31 19.04
C LEU A 83 16.86 -14.43 20.02
N GLU A 84 15.61 -14.88 20.02
CA GLU A 84 15.15 -16.04 20.81
C GLU A 84 15.88 -17.33 20.47
N LEU A 85 16.35 -17.48 19.23
CA LEU A 85 17.08 -18.66 18.77
C LEU A 85 18.57 -18.66 19.17
N ILE A 86 19.11 -17.54 19.63
CA ILE A 86 20.52 -17.43 20.02
C ILE A 86 20.64 -17.87 21.47
N GLU A 87 21.34 -18.99 21.71
CA GLU A 87 21.78 -19.39 23.03
C GLU A 87 22.85 -18.38 23.51
N THR A 88 22.44 -17.42 24.34
CA THR A 88 23.36 -16.44 24.94
C THR A 88 24.06 -17.06 26.13
N TYR A 89 25.35 -17.36 26.00
CA TYR A 89 26.20 -17.71 27.15
C TYR A 89 26.54 -16.43 27.94
N SER A 90 26.25 -16.44 29.23
CA SER A 90 26.65 -15.40 30.17
C SER A 90 28.13 -15.55 30.52
N GLU A 91 28.87 -14.45 30.69
CA GLU A 91 30.27 -14.49 31.17
C GLU A 91 30.40 -15.14 32.56
N GLU A 92 29.31 -15.21 33.34
CA GLU A 92 29.26 -15.89 34.63
C GLU A 92 29.37 -17.43 34.51
N ASP A 93 29.03 -18.01 33.35
CA ASP A 93 29.18 -19.45 33.11
C ASP A 93 30.65 -19.85 32.87
N HIS A 94 31.52 -18.90 32.56
CA HIS A 94 32.95 -19.15 32.33
C HIS A 94 33.79 -19.22 33.62
N LEU A 95 33.29 -18.75 34.75
CA LEU A 95 34.10 -18.62 35.98
C LEU A 95 34.09 -19.86 36.89
N LYS A 96 33.33 -20.92 36.56
CA LYS A 96 33.21 -22.13 37.39
C LYS A 96 34.11 -23.31 36.99
N LYS A 97 35.06 -23.13 36.06
CA LYS A 97 35.89 -24.23 35.52
C LYS A 97 37.39 -24.17 35.82
N GLU A 98 37.83 -23.35 36.77
CA GLU A 98 39.27 -23.29 37.16
C GLU A 98 39.56 -23.65 38.63
N GLU A 99 38.65 -24.32 39.34
CA GLU A 99 38.95 -24.88 40.67
C GLU A 99 38.52 -26.35 40.77
N GLU A 100 39.32 -27.26 40.18
CA GLU A 100 39.49 -28.63 40.67
C GLU A 100 40.91 -29.15 40.41
#